data_AF-F4D6D1-F1
#
_entry.id   AF-F4D6D1-F1
#
_cell.length_a   1.000
_cell.length_b   1.000
_cell.length_c   1.000
_cell.angle_alpha   90.00
_cell.angle_beta   90.00
_cell.angle_gamma   90.00
#
_symmetry.space_group_name_H-M   'P 1'
#
loop_
_entity.id
_entity.type
_entity.pdbx_description
1 polymer ?
#
loop_
_entity_poly.entity_id
_entity_poly.type
_entity_poly.pdbx_seq_one_letter_code
_entity_poly.pdbx_strand_id
1 'polypeptide(L)'
;MHLGNGSSAAAIQKGKSVDTSMGLTPLEGLIMGTRCGDIDPTVVEYIAQCANKSLEEVMKILNHESGLKGICGDNEKHRSQKRKGR
;
A
#
# COMPACT_ATOMS: atom_id res chain seq x y z
N MET A 1 9.24 -13.60 1.80
CA MET A 1 8.24 -12.51 1.85
C MET A 1 7.98 -12.14 3.30
N HIS A 2 7.85 -10.85 3.59
CA HIS A 2 7.46 -10.34 4.91
C HIS A 2 6.05 -9.74 4.80
N LEU A 3 5.07 -10.30 5.53
CA LEU A 3 3.66 -9.92 5.39
C LEU A 3 3.07 -9.49 6.74
N GLY A 4 3.19 -8.21 7.06
CA GLY A 4 2.59 -7.59 8.25
C GLY A 4 1.80 -6.33 7.91
N ASN A 5 1.75 -5.38 8.85
CA ASN A 5 1.16 -4.06 8.63
C ASN A 5 1.90 -3.29 7.51
N GLY A 6 3.22 -3.46 7.43
CA GLY A 6 4.00 -3.26 6.22
C GLY A 6 4.26 -4.62 5.56
N SER A 7 4.17 -4.69 4.23
CA SER A 7 4.39 -5.93 3.49
C SER A 7 5.41 -5.70 2.38
N SER A 8 6.40 -6.58 2.26
CA SER A 8 7.41 -6.53 1.20
C SER A 8 7.85 -7.93 0.77
N ALA A 9 8.34 -8.02 -0.46
CA ALA A 9 9.00 -9.20 -1.01
C ALA A 9 10.47 -8.87 -1.29
N ALA A 10 11.37 -9.82 -1.06
CA ALA A 10 12.78 -9.69 -1.39
C ALA A 10 13.23 -10.93 -2.15
N ALA A 11 14.00 -10.73 -3.21
CA ALA A 11 14.65 -11.79 -3.97
C ALA A 11 16.04 -12.01 -3.39
N ILE A 12 16.33 -13.25 -2.95
CA ILE A 12 17.61 -13.62 -2.36
C ILE A 12 18.35 -14.57 -3.29
N GLN A 13 19.57 -14.20 -3.69
CA GLN A 13 20.46 -15.04 -4.49
C GLN A 13 21.76 -15.30 -3.71
N LYS A 14 22.07 -16.58 -3.46
CA LYS A 14 23.27 -17.02 -2.71
C LYS A 14 23.43 -16.30 -1.35
N GLY A 15 22.31 -16.13 -0.63
CA GLY A 15 22.29 -15.47 0.68
C GLY A 15 22.39 -13.94 0.64
N LYS A 16 22.40 -13.31 -0.54
CA LYS A 16 22.38 -11.85 -0.69
C LYS A 16 21.05 -11.39 -1.27
N SER A 17 20.52 -10.28 -0.77
CA SER A 17 19.37 -9.62 -1.37
C SER A 17 19.79 -8.98 -2.69
N VAL A 18 19.11 -9.34 -3.78
CA VAL A 18 19.35 -8.78 -5.12
C VAL A 18 18.23 -7.85 -5.57
N ASP A 19 17.05 -7.95 -4.94
CA ASP A 19 15.91 -7.08 -5.21
C ASP A 19 14.96 -7.04 -4.00
N THR A 20 14.18 -5.96 -3.87
CA THR A 20 13.15 -5.79 -2.85
C THR A 20 12.00 -4.93 -3.39
N SER A 21 10.77 -5.27 -3.02
CA SER A 21 9.57 -4.62 -3.56
C SER A 21 9.33 -3.19 -3.03
N MET A 22 10.02 -2.76 -1.97
CA MET A 22 9.94 -1.38 -1.49
C MET A 22 11.12 -0.59 -2.07
N GLY A 23 10.88 0.61 -2.59
CA GLY A 23 11.95 1.49 -3.04
C GLY A 23 12.38 2.49 -1.98
N LEU A 24 12.46 3.76 -2.37
CA LEU A 24 12.98 4.85 -1.50
C LEU A 24 12.17 4.99 -0.21
N THR A 25 10.86 4.72 -0.27
CA THR A 25 9.98 4.76 0.89
C THR A 25 9.22 3.44 1.02
N PRO A 26 8.68 3.09 2.20
CA PRO A 26 7.86 1.90 2.39
C PRO A 26 6.48 1.96 1.70
N LEU A 27 6.22 2.95 0.84
CA LEU A 27 4.95 3.11 0.13
C LEU A 27 4.85 2.18 -1.09
N GLU A 28 5.97 1.97 -1.78
CA GLU A 28 6.07 1.14 -2.98
C GLU A 28 5.95 -0.36 -2.67
N GLY A 29 5.47 -1.11 -3.65
CA GLY A 29 5.38 -2.56 -3.66
C GLY A 29 3.99 -3.07 -3.30
N LEU A 30 3.92 -3.99 -2.35
CA LEU A 30 2.70 -4.72 -2.05
C LEU A 30 1.63 -3.80 -1.43
N ILE A 31 0.36 -4.10 -1.71
CA ILE A 31 -0.77 -3.56 -0.95
C ILE A 31 -0.60 -3.91 0.53
N MET A 32 -0.78 -2.92 1.41
CA MET A 32 -0.61 -3.06 2.86
C MET A 32 -1.91 -2.75 3.61
N GLY A 33 -1.84 -2.67 4.95
CA GLY A 33 -3.02 -2.39 5.78
C GLY A 33 -3.65 -1.03 5.45
N THR A 34 -2.84 0.02 5.37
CA THR A 34 -3.30 1.39 5.10
C THR A 34 -2.56 2.08 3.94
N ARG A 35 -1.50 1.46 3.42
CA ARG A 35 -0.69 2.00 2.32
C ARG A 35 -1.15 1.44 0.98
N CYS A 36 -1.08 2.28 -0.05
CA CYS A 36 -1.53 1.92 -1.40
C CYS A 36 -0.68 0.81 -2.03
N GLY A 37 0.64 0.77 -1.79
CA GLY A 37 1.52 -0.05 -2.63
C GLY A 37 1.74 0.62 -3.98
N ASP A 38 2.05 -0.19 -4.99
CA ASP A 38 2.21 0.29 -6.36
C ASP A 38 0.92 0.88 -6.93
N ILE A 39 1.04 2.08 -7.48
CA ILE A 39 -0.01 2.81 -8.19
C ILE A 39 0.59 3.48 -9.41
N ASP A 40 -0.26 3.86 -10.37
CA ASP A 40 0.16 4.73 -11.46
C ASP A 40 0.59 6.10 -10.88
N PRO A 41 1.80 6.61 -11.20
CA PRO A 41 2.29 7.89 -10.69
C PRO A 41 1.34 9.07 -10.96
N THR A 42 0.59 9.03 -12.06
CA THR A 42 -0.36 10.10 -12.43
C THR A 42 -1.57 10.18 -11.49
N VAL A 43 -1.84 9.13 -10.70
CA VAL A 43 -2.90 9.15 -9.68
C VAL A 43 -2.65 10.23 -8.62
N VAL A 44 -1.40 10.56 -8.32
CA VAL A 44 -1.07 11.63 -7.37
C VAL A 44 -1.63 12.98 -7.86
N GLU A 45 -1.37 13.29 -9.14
CA GLU A 45 -1.88 14.51 -9.78
C GLU A 45 -3.40 14.46 -9.91
N TYR A 46 -3.95 13.33 -10.33
CA TYR A 46 -5.39 13.15 -10.48
C TYR A 46 -6.15 13.39 -9.17
N ILE A 47 -5.68 12.83 -8.05
CA ILE A 47 -6.32 13.04 -6.74
C ILE A 47 -6.19 14.52 -6.34
N ALA A 48 -5.01 15.12 -6.51
CA ALA A 48 -4.80 16.51 -6.15
C ALA A 48 -5.78 17.44 -6.89
N GLN A 49 -5.95 17.24 -8.19
CA GLN A 49 -6.81 18.07 -9.03
C GLN A 49 -8.30 17.76 -8.86
N CYS A 50 -8.70 16.49 -8.97
CA CYS A 50 -10.12 16.13 -8.97
C CYS A 50 -10.75 16.21 -7.58
N ALA A 51 -9.99 15.93 -6.52
CA ALA A 51 -10.48 16.02 -5.14
C ALA A 51 -10.13 17.35 -4.46
N ASN A 52 -9.50 18.29 -5.19
CA ASN A 52 -9.00 19.57 -4.67
C ASN A 52 -8.20 19.41 -3.37
N LYS A 53 -7.22 18.50 -3.41
CA LYS A 53 -6.37 18.15 -2.26
C LYS A 53 -4.97 18.68 -2.44
N SER A 54 -4.40 19.19 -1.34
CA SER A 54 -2.98 19.48 -1.27
C SER A 54 -2.15 18.20 -1.40
N LEU A 55 -0.89 18.34 -1.83
CA LEU A 55 0.02 17.21 -1.92
C LEU A 55 0.19 16.47 -0.58
N GLU A 56 0.20 17.21 0.54
CA GLU A 56 0.26 16.63 1.88
C GLU A 56 -0.95 15.72 2.17
N GLU A 57 -2.15 16.16 1.81
CA GLU A 57 -3.37 15.36 1.96
C GLU A 57 -3.35 14.13 1.05
N VAL A 58 -2.85 14.25 -0.18
CA VAL A 58 -2.66 13.10 -1.07
C VAL A 58 -1.71 12.10 -0.43
N MET A 59 -0.57 12.54 0.09
CA MET A 59 0.38 11.66 0.76
C MET A 59 -0.20 11.00 2.01
N LYS A 60 -1.05 11.71 2.77
CA LYS A 60 -1.80 11.14 3.89
C LYS A 60 -2.75 10.03 3.41
N ILE A 61 -3.48 10.26 2.32
CA ILE A 61 -4.37 9.26 1.72
C ILE A 61 -3.59 8.00 1.34
N LEU A 62 -2.48 8.17 0.61
CA LEU A 62 -1.68 7.06 0.10
C LEU A 62 -1.05 6.24 1.23
N ASN A 63 -0.73 6.85 2.38
CA ASN A 63 -0.08 6.16 3.50
C ASN A 63 -1.05 5.60 4.56
N HIS A 64 -2.17 6.26 4.80
CA HIS A 64 -3.00 6.02 6.00
C HIS A 64 -4.47 5.71 5.71
N GLU A 65 -4.94 5.95 4.48
CA GLU A 65 -6.34 5.81 4.11
C GLU A 65 -6.53 4.89 2.88
N SER A 66 -5.45 4.29 2.40
CA SER A 66 -5.42 3.40 1.24
C SER A 66 -5.28 1.94 1.67
N GLY A 67 -4.79 1.08 0.77
CA GLY A 67 -4.56 -0.34 1.05
C GLY A 67 -5.84 -1.08 1.40
N LEU A 68 -5.73 -2.08 2.28
CA LEU A 68 -6.89 -2.84 2.74
C LEU A 68 -7.94 -1.96 3.42
N LYS A 69 -7.54 -0.93 4.15
CA LYS A 69 -8.46 0.04 4.75
C LYS A 69 -9.30 0.75 3.70
N GLY A 70 -8.68 1.25 2.63
CA GLY A 70 -9.39 1.93 1.55
C GLY A 70 -10.31 1.00 0.76
N ILE A 71 -9.91 -0.27 0.56
CA ILE A 71 -10.66 -1.23 -0.27
C ILE A 71 -11.78 -1.95 0.53
N CYS A 72 -11.51 -2.32 1.79
CA CYS A 72 -12.38 -3.14 2.62
C CYS A 72 -13.03 -2.39 3.79
N GLY A 73 -12.67 -1.12 4.01
CA GLY A 73 -13.11 -0.31 5.15
C GLY A 73 -12.45 -0.70 6.49
N ASP A 74 -11.47 -1.60 6.47
CA ASP A 74 -10.74 -2.07 7.66
C ASP A 74 -9.30 -2.47 7.25
N ASN A 75 -8.33 -2.30 8.13
CA ASN A 75 -6.91 -2.57 7.85
C ASN A 75 -6.46 -3.99 8.24
N GLU A 76 -7.34 -4.78 8.88
CA GLU A 76 -7.03 -6.14 9.31
C GLU A 76 -7.32 -7.22 8.23
N LYS A 77 -6.27 -7.93 7.82
CA LYS A 77 -6.32 -9.05 6.86
C LYS A 77 -7.30 -10.17 7.27
N HIS A 78 -7.41 -10.47 8.57
CA HIS A 78 -8.24 -11.59 9.06
C HIS A 78 -9.74 -11.29 9.07
N ARG A 79 -10.12 -10.01 9.23
CA ARG A 79 -11.54 -9.61 9.34
C ARG A 79 -12.20 -9.48 7.96
N SER A 80 -11.45 -9.08 6.94
CA SER A 80 -11.94 -8.98 5.57
C SER A 80 -12.33 -10.34 4.97
N GLN A 81 -11.59 -11.41 5.30
CA GLN A 81 -11.90 -12.78 4.83
C GLN A 81 -13.15 -13.38 5.49
N LYS A 82 -13.41 -13.10 6.77
CA LYS A 82 -14.60 -13.59 7.50
C LYS A 82 -15.93 -13.05 6.97
N ARG A 83 -15.92 -11.94 6.22
CA ARG A 83 -17.14 -11.36 5.63
C ARG A 83 -17.64 -12.09 4.38
N LYS A 84 -16.82 -12.89 3.71
CA LYS A 84 -17.20 -13.66 2.51
C LYS A 84 -17.85 -15.03 2.79
N GLY A 85 -18.15 -15.34 4.06
CA GLY A 85 -18.80 -16.58 4.50
C GLY A 85 -20.24 -16.41 4.98
N ARG A 86 -20.98 -15.44 4.45
CA ARG A 86 -22.43 -15.28 4.67
C ARG A 86 -23.16 -15.32 3.34
#